data_AF-A0A956FBH2-F1
#
_entry.id   AF-A0A956FBH2-F1
#
_cell.length_a   1.000
_cell.length_b   1.000
_cell.length_c   1.000
_cell.angle_alpha   90.00
_cell.angle_beta   90.00
_cell.angle_gamma   90.00
#
_symmetry.space_group_name_H-M   'P 1'
#
loop_
_entity.id
_entity.type
_entity.pdbx_description
1 polymer ?
#
loop_
_entity_poly.entity_id
_entity_poly.type
_entity_poly.pdbx_seq_one_letter_code
_entity_poly.pdbx_strand_id
1 'polypeptide(L)'
;MEPLERLRSLVEERELGPDVIDARRREIHRRVLEGSAHLDGADFTRISPRDLEAVFDAIDEGFFEGLLREQEPRARLRFRLSPRMTSVGGKTTAWRLRGSEQRHYEIAVSTTLLLDTFEAPSREVSVVGLPCPDRLSALQGIVEHELVHLVEMWLWERSSCAKPRFQGIARRLLGHTDHRHRLVTPRERATQQLGLAVGQRVAFDFEGKHQVGVVNRITRRATVLVESRRGQPYSDGKRYLKFYVPLEALKAV
;
A
#
# COMPACT_ATOMS: atom_id res chain seq x y z
N MET A 1 26.92 22.18 0.04
CA MET A 1 25.67 21.96 -0.69
C MET A 1 24.64 21.54 0.34
N GLU A 2 23.50 22.23 0.41
CA GLU A 2 22.45 21.85 1.36
C GLU A 2 21.95 20.42 1.05
N PRO A 3 21.60 19.60 2.06
CA PRO A 3 21.16 18.23 1.84
C PRO A 3 20.03 18.08 0.80
N LEU A 4 19.11 19.05 0.69
CA LEU A 4 18.03 19.03 -0.31
C LEU A 4 18.51 19.30 -1.75
N GLU A 5 19.57 20.08 -1.92
CA GLU A 5 20.17 20.32 -3.24
C GLU A 5 20.87 19.06 -3.73
N ARG A 6 21.61 18.36 -2.85
CA ARG A 6 22.20 17.04 -3.15
C ARG A 6 21.12 16.04 -3.58
N LEU A 7 20.02 15.97 -2.83
CA LEU A 7 18.91 15.09 -3.15
C LEU A 7 18.27 15.44 -4.49
N ARG A 8 18.10 16.72 -4.79
CA ARG A 8 17.58 17.19 -6.08
C ARG A 8 18.47 16.76 -7.23
N SER A 9 19.78 17.07 -7.16
CA SER A 9 20.74 16.66 -8.19
C SER A 9 20.76 15.16 -8.39
N LEU A 10 20.75 14.37 -7.29
CA LEU A 10 20.68 12.91 -7.37
C LEU A 10 19.45 12.44 -8.16
N VAL A 11 18.25 12.92 -7.84
CA VAL A 11 17.03 12.41 -8.49
C VAL A 11 16.81 12.94 -9.91
N GLU A 12 17.38 14.10 -10.24
CA GLU A 12 17.29 14.69 -11.58
C GLU A 12 18.29 14.07 -12.56
N GLU A 13 19.51 13.75 -12.11
CA GLU A 13 20.63 13.39 -13.00
C GLU A 13 20.96 11.90 -13.00
N ARG A 14 20.72 11.18 -11.90
CA ARG A 14 21.16 9.78 -11.79
C ARG A 14 20.27 8.84 -12.60
N GLU A 15 20.94 7.93 -13.28
CA GLU A 15 20.35 6.80 -13.97
C GLU A 15 21.15 5.54 -13.63
N LEU A 16 20.48 4.51 -13.13
CA LEU A 16 21.09 3.25 -12.75
C LEU A 16 20.73 2.19 -13.79
N GLY A 17 21.71 1.37 -14.16
CA GLY A 17 21.49 0.22 -15.03
C GLY A 17 20.66 -0.87 -14.33
N PRO A 18 19.87 -1.67 -15.07
CA PRO A 18 19.04 -2.74 -14.51
C PRO A 18 19.81 -3.70 -13.59
N ASP A 19 21.01 -4.14 -13.97
CA ASP A 19 21.81 -5.07 -13.19
C ASP A 19 22.22 -4.50 -11.82
N VAL A 20 22.50 -3.19 -11.77
CA VAL A 20 22.85 -2.48 -10.53
C VAL A 20 21.63 -2.36 -9.62
N ILE A 21 20.47 -2.04 -10.21
CA ILE A 21 19.21 -1.95 -9.47
C ILE A 21 18.89 -3.31 -8.87
N ASP A 22 18.94 -4.39 -9.66
CA ASP A 22 18.62 -5.74 -9.19
C ASP A 22 19.61 -6.24 -8.13
N ALA A 23 20.89 -5.94 -8.29
CA ALA A 23 21.90 -6.25 -7.26
C ALA A 23 21.60 -5.53 -5.94
N ARG A 24 21.27 -4.22 -5.99
CA ARG A 24 20.89 -3.44 -4.81
C ARG A 24 19.63 -3.98 -4.14
N ARG A 25 18.62 -4.36 -4.93
CA ARG A 25 17.39 -4.97 -4.39
C ARG A 25 17.67 -6.28 -3.65
N ARG A 26 18.46 -7.18 -4.25
CA ARG A 26 18.84 -8.44 -3.60
C ARG A 26 19.59 -8.19 -2.29
N GLU A 27 20.47 -7.20 -2.29
CA GLU A 27 21.23 -6.83 -1.10
C GLU A 27 20.32 -6.24 0.01
N ILE A 28 19.39 -5.37 -0.35
CA ILE A 28 18.38 -4.83 0.58
C ILE A 28 17.53 -5.96 1.17
N HIS A 29 17.01 -6.85 0.33
CA HIS A 29 16.21 -8.00 0.74
C HIS A 29 16.96 -8.88 1.74
N ARG A 30 18.22 -9.23 1.42
CA ARG A 30 19.10 -10.01 2.29
C ARG A 30 19.36 -9.30 3.62
N ARG A 31 19.77 -8.03 3.60
CA ARG A 31 20.10 -7.24 4.80
C ARG A 31 18.91 -7.10 5.74
N VAL A 32 17.71 -6.88 5.20
CA VAL A 32 16.49 -6.75 6.01
C VAL A 32 16.14 -8.08 6.68
N LEU A 33 16.26 -9.20 5.97
CA LEU A 33 16.01 -10.52 6.56
C LEU A 33 17.00 -10.88 7.66
N GLU A 34 18.29 -10.65 7.42
CA GLU A 34 19.34 -10.95 8.40
C GLU A 34 19.27 -10.04 9.64
N GLY A 35 18.83 -8.79 9.45
CA GLY A 35 18.78 -7.78 10.51
C GLY A 35 17.49 -7.75 11.33
N SER A 36 16.42 -8.44 10.87
CA SER A 36 15.12 -8.39 11.54
C SER A 36 15.03 -9.39 12.70
N ALA A 37 14.51 -8.93 13.84
CA ALA A 37 14.13 -9.79 14.96
C ALA A 37 12.69 -10.32 14.87
N HIS A 38 11.91 -9.89 13.87
CA HIS A 38 10.48 -10.13 13.78
C HIS A 38 10.06 -10.88 12.50
N LEU A 39 10.80 -10.71 11.41
CA LEU A 39 10.57 -11.45 10.17
C LEU A 39 11.02 -12.90 10.37
N ASP A 40 10.14 -13.84 10.05
CA ASP A 40 10.36 -15.29 10.08
C ASP A 40 10.80 -15.85 8.71
N GLY A 41 11.02 -14.98 7.73
CA GLY A 41 11.49 -15.32 6.38
C GLY A 41 11.07 -14.28 5.33
N ALA A 42 11.40 -14.54 4.06
CA ALA A 42 11.04 -13.66 2.94
C ALA A 42 9.52 -13.54 2.74
N ASP A 43 8.80 -14.65 2.99
CA ASP A 43 7.34 -14.70 2.93
C ASP A 43 6.71 -14.57 4.32
N PHE A 44 7.21 -13.63 5.12
CA PHE A 44 6.92 -13.49 6.54
C PHE A 44 5.42 -13.54 6.92
N THR A 45 5.13 -14.03 8.12
CA THR A 45 3.77 -14.00 8.70
C THR A 45 3.55 -12.84 9.67
N ARG A 46 4.65 -12.21 10.11
CA ARG A 46 4.66 -11.10 11.07
C ARG A 46 5.64 -10.02 10.63
N ILE A 47 5.31 -8.79 10.96
CA ILE A 47 6.14 -7.62 10.67
C ILE A 47 5.86 -6.54 11.72
N SER A 48 6.88 -5.78 12.08
CA SER A 48 6.81 -4.64 13.00
C SER A 48 7.10 -3.31 12.27
N PRO A 49 6.75 -2.16 12.87
CA PRO A 49 7.16 -0.86 12.33
C PRO A 49 8.68 -0.69 12.21
N ARG A 50 9.47 -1.38 13.04
CA ARG A 50 10.94 -1.34 12.97
C ARG A 50 11.48 -2.03 11.72
N ASP A 51 10.82 -3.09 11.25
CA ASP A 51 11.21 -3.76 10.01
C ASP A 51 10.90 -2.88 8.80
N LEU A 52 9.76 -2.17 8.84
CA LEU A 52 9.42 -1.18 7.82
C LEU A 52 10.45 -0.03 7.77
N GLU A 53 10.91 0.43 8.93
CA GLU A 53 11.99 1.41 9.04
C GLU A 53 13.33 0.85 8.53
N ALA A 54 13.66 -0.41 8.83
CA ALA A 54 14.86 -1.06 8.31
C ALA A 54 14.85 -1.20 6.77
N VAL A 55 13.69 -1.49 6.18
CA VAL A 55 13.51 -1.47 4.71
C VAL A 55 13.73 -0.06 4.16
N PHE A 56 13.17 0.96 4.81
CA PHE A 56 13.42 2.36 4.44
C PHE A 56 14.91 2.69 4.47
N ASP A 57 15.60 2.40 5.57
CA ASP A 57 17.02 2.74 5.74
C ASP A 57 17.88 2.01 4.70
N ALA A 58 17.61 0.74 4.44
CA ALA A 58 18.31 -0.04 3.43
C ALA A 58 18.09 0.50 2.00
N ILE A 59 16.87 0.95 1.67
CA ILE A 59 16.59 1.58 0.37
C ILE A 59 17.25 2.97 0.27
N ASP A 60 17.20 3.77 1.34
CA ASP A 60 17.82 5.09 1.39
C ASP A 60 19.34 4.99 1.16
N GLU A 61 20.02 4.11 1.89
CA GLU A 61 21.45 3.85 1.67
C GLU A 61 21.71 3.30 0.25
N GLY A 62 20.88 2.36 -0.20
CA GLY A 62 21.05 1.67 -1.48
C GLY A 62 20.82 2.55 -2.70
N PHE A 63 19.90 3.52 -2.65
CA PHE A 63 19.47 4.28 -3.84
C PHE A 63 19.60 5.79 -3.70
N PHE A 64 19.50 6.32 -2.48
CA PHE A 64 19.47 7.75 -2.19
C PHE A 64 20.70 8.21 -1.38
N GLU A 65 21.68 7.34 -1.16
CA GLU A 65 22.95 7.64 -0.46
C GLU A 65 22.78 8.10 1.00
N GLY A 66 21.70 7.67 1.67
CA GLY A 66 21.39 8.10 3.04
C GLY A 66 20.85 9.55 3.12
N LEU A 67 20.64 10.20 1.98
CA LEU A 67 20.17 11.59 1.94
C LEU A 67 18.78 11.76 2.55
N LEU A 68 17.93 10.72 2.53
CA LEU A 68 16.60 10.83 3.10
C LEU A 68 16.65 10.85 4.63
N ARG A 69 17.50 10.03 5.24
CA ARG A 69 17.74 10.05 6.68
C ARG A 69 18.41 11.35 7.13
N GLU A 70 19.31 11.92 6.31
CA GLU A 70 19.89 13.24 6.56
C GLU A 70 18.81 14.36 6.63
N GLN A 71 17.69 14.23 5.90
CA GLN A 71 16.56 15.18 6.00
C GLN A 71 15.66 14.96 7.21
N GLU A 72 15.63 13.74 7.77
CA GLU A 72 14.65 13.32 8.78
C GLU A 72 14.56 14.27 9.99
N PRO A 73 15.67 14.79 10.56
CA PRO A 73 15.60 15.73 11.68
C PRO A 73 14.76 16.98 11.40
N ARG A 74 14.62 17.37 10.12
CA ARG A 74 13.82 18.52 9.67
C ARG A 74 12.37 18.14 9.31
N ALA A 75 12.06 16.84 9.15
CA ALA A 75 10.81 16.34 8.56
C ALA A 75 9.97 15.42 9.49
N ARG A 76 10.52 14.90 10.59
CA ARG A 76 9.83 14.00 11.54
C ARG A 76 9.03 12.89 10.85
N LEU A 77 9.75 11.93 10.29
CA LEU A 77 9.18 10.80 9.55
C LEU A 77 8.70 9.72 10.52
N ARG A 78 7.57 9.08 10.20
CA ARG A 78 7.03 7.94 10.97
C ARG A 78 6.68 6.79 10.05
N PHE A 79 6.78 5.58 10.58
CA PHE A 79 6.43 4.35 9.89
C PHE A 79 5.23 3.68 10.56
N ARG A 80 4.25 3.26 9.75
CA ARG A 80 3.02 2.65 10.27
C ARG A 80 2.61 1.42 9.47
N LEU A 81 2.28 0.37 10.19
CA LEU A 81 1.59 -0.79 9.65
C LEU A 81 0.08 -0.63 9.80
N SER A 82 -0.66 -0.80 8.72
CA SER A 82 -2.09 -0.50 8.65
C SER A 82 -2.92 -1.74 8.32
N PRO A 83 -3.65 -2.31 9.29
CA PRO A 83 -4.57 -3.43 9.03
C PRO A 83 -5.87 -2.99 8.34
N ARG A 84 -6.11 -1.67 8.22
CA ARG A 84 -7.36 -1.12 7.68
C ARG A 84 -7.25 -0.69 6.22
N MET A 85 -6.05 -0.65 5.64
CA MET A 85 -5.84 -0.31 4.24
C MET A 85 -6.10 -1.54 3.38
N THR A 86 -7.19 -1.54 2.61
CA THR A 86 -7.62 -2.71 1.81
C THR A 86 -7.68 -2.45 0.31
N SER A 87 -7.19 -1.28 -0.14
CA SER A 87 -7.24 -0.86 -1.54
C SER A 87 -5.89 -0.42 -2.10
N VAL A 88 -4.92 -0.10 -1.25
CA VAL A 88 -3.59 0.37 -1.64
C VAL A 88 -2.54 -0.29 -0.73
N GLY A 89 -1.43 -0.72 -1.34
CA GLY A 89 -0.32 -1.39 -0.64
C GLY A 89 0.44 -0.46 0.31
N GLY A 90 0.72 0.77 -0.14
CA GLY A 90 1.37 1.81 0.65
C GLY A 90 0.66 3.15 0.56
N LYS A 91 1.06 4.08 1.41
CA LYS A 91 0.71 5.51 1.32
C LYS A 91 1.70 6.37 2.10
N THR A 92 2.28 7.37 1.43
CA THR A 92 2.96 8.51 2.05
C THR A 92 1.97 9.66 2.30
N THR A 93 1.96 10.19 3.52
CA THR A 93 1.10 11.33 3.91
C THR A 93 1.92 12.42 4.55
N ALA A 94 1.62 13.68 4.23
CA ALA A 94 2.19 14.85 4.88
C ALA A 94 1.11 15.66 5.61
N TRP A 95 1.41 16.19 6.78
CA TRP A 95 0.53 17.10 7.51
C TRP A 95 1.33 18.10 8.35
N ARG A 96 0.66 19.14 8.84
CA ARG A 96 1.20 20.09 9.82
C ARG A 96 0.43 19.95 11.13
N LEU A 97 1.12 20.03 12.25
CA LEU A 97 0.44 20.21 13.54
C LEU A 97 -0.08 21.63 13.63
N ARG A 98 -1.22 21.81 14.29
CA ARG A 98 -1.83 23.13 14.46
C ARG A 98 -0.85 24.04 15.22
N GLY A 99 -0.50 25.18 14.62
CA GLY A 99 0.46 26.14 15.18
C GLY A 99 1.93 25.80 14.96
N SER A 100 2.25 24.80 14.13
CA SER A 100 3.63 24.47 13.74
C SER A 100 3.84 24.67 12.24
N GLU A 101 4.94 25.33 11.88
CA GLU A 101 5.42 25.41 10.49
C GLU A 101 6.06 24.09 10.03
N GLN A 102 6.43 23.21 10.96
CA GLN A 102 7.06 21.93 10.65
C GLN A 102 6.05 20.96 10.02
N ARG A 103 6.44 20.38 8.89
CA ARG A 103 5.71 19.28 8.26
C ARG A 103 6.14 17.96 8.90
N HIS A 104 5.16 17.08 9.08
CA HIS A 104 5.34 15.69 9.49
C HIS A 104 5.00 14.78 8.32
N TYR A 105 5.68 13.65 8.25
CA TYR A 105 5.46 12.66 7.21
C TYR A 105 5.21 11.27 7.83
N GLU A 106 4.38 10.47 7.16
CA GLU A 106 4.14 9.07 7.50
C GLU A 106 4.21 8.22 6.24
N ILE A 107 4.99 7.14 6.30
CA ILE A 107 4.90 6.03 5.34
C ILE A 107 4.08 4.92 6.02
N ALA A 108 2.91 4.65 5.47
CA ALA A 108 2.03 3.60 5.94
C ALA A 108 1.95 2.45 4.93
N VAL A 109 2.08 1.20 5.39
CA VAL A 109 1.97 0.01 4.55
C VAL A 109 0.81 -0.87 5.03
N SER A 110 0.06 -1.44 4.08
CA SER A 110 -1.03 -2.36 4.35
C SER A 110 -0.51 -3.74 4.73
N THR A 111 -0.71 -4.15 5.98
CA THR A 111 -0.45 -5.53 6.40
C THR A 111 -1.48 -6.49 5.85
N THR A 112 -2.74 -6.06 5.73
CA THR A 112 -3.82 -6.89 5.17
C THR A 112 -3.51 -7.28 3.73
N LEU A 113 -3.17 -6.32 2.86
CA LEU A 113 -2.88 -6.66 1.47
C LEU A 113 -1.58 -7.45 1.31
N LEU A 114 -0.54 -7.15 2.10
CA LEU A 114 0.71 -7.92 2.05
C LEU A 114 0.51 -9.38 2.48
N LEU A 115 -0.20 -9.62 3.59
CA LEU A 115 -0.43 -10.98 4.07
C LEU A 115 -1.39 -11.74 3.14
N ASP A 116 -2.53 -11.13 2.81
CA ASP A 116 -3.58 -11.76 2.02
C ASP A 116 -3.13 -12.08 0.59
N THR A 117 -2.28 -11.26 -0.02
CA THR A 117 -1.90 -11.43 -1.44
C THR A 117 -1.20 -12.77 -1.71
N PHE A 118 -0.47 -13.29 -0.73
CA PHE A 118 0.40 -14.47 -0.89
C PHE A 118 -0.16 -15.74 -0.24
N GLU A 119 -1.34 -15.71 0.40
CA GLU A 119 -1.96 -16.93 0.98
C GLU A 119 -2.45 -17.92 -0.10
N ALA A 120 -3.00 -17.41 -1.20
CA ALA A 120 -3.49 -18.20 -2.32
C ALA A 120 -3.55 -17.30 -3.56
N PRO A 121 -2.40 -16.99 -4.18
CA PRO A 121 -2.35 -16.05 -5.29
C PRO A 121 -3.14 -16.62 -6.48
N SER A 122 -4.14 -15.86 -6.93
CA SER A 122 -4.93 -16.20 -8.12
C SER A 122 -4.23 -15.85 -9.43
N ARG A 123 -3.12 -15.10 -9.34
CA ARG A 123 -2.25 -14.65 -10.42
C ARG A 123 -0.87 -14.32 -9.88
N GLU A 124 0.08 -14.13 -10.79
CA GLU A 124 1.37 -13.56 -10.45
C GLU A 124 1.20 -12.17 -9.79
N VAL A 125 1.93 -11.98 -8.68
CA VAL A 125 1.91 -10.75 -7.91
C VAL A 125 2.99 -9.82 -8.45
N SER A 126 2.59 -8.58 -8.74
CA SER A 126 3.53 -7.54 -9.13
C SER A 126 3.26 -6.23 -8.42
N VAL A 127 4.33 -5.53 -8.10
CA VAL A 127 4.31 -4.19 -7.51
C VAL A 127 5.15 -3.30 -8.40
N VAL A 128 4.66 -2.09 -8.71
CA VAL A 128 5.37 -1.12 -9.58
C VAL A 128 5.83 -1.68 -10.94
N GLY A 129 5.10 -2.70 -11.42
CA GLY A 129 5.35 -3.38 -12.69
C GLY A 129 6.46 -4.44 -12.65
N LEU A 130 6.93 -4.80 -11.45
CA LEU A 130 7.96 -5.81 -11.22
C LEU A 130 7.35 -7.04 -10.53
N PRO A 131 7.76 -8.26 -10.92
CA PRO A 131 7.29 -9.48 -10.28
C PRO A 131 7.79 -9.56 -8.83
N CYS A 132 6.93 -10.01 -7.93
CA CYS A 132 7.25 -10.15 -6.52
C CYS A 132 7.08 -11.62 -6.11
N PRO A 133 8.17 -12.38 -5.91
CA PRO A 133 8.09 -13.80 -5.53
C PRO A 133 7.63 -14.02 -4.08
N ASP A 134 7.80 -13.01 -3.22
CA ASP A 134 7.50 -13.08 -1.79
C ASP A 134 7.01 -11.73 -1.23
N ARG A 135 6.50 -11.77 0.01
CA ARG A 135 6.01 -10.59 0.75
C ARG A 135 7.07 -9.52 0.93
N LEU A 136 8.34 -9.87 1.16
CA LEU A 136 9.40 -8.90 1.36
C LEU A 136 9.73 -8.13 0.06
N SER A 137 9.74 -8.81 -1.08
CA SER A 137 9.92 -8.21 -2.40
C SER A 137 8.78 -7.24 -2.71
N ALA A 138 7.54 -7.62 -2.39
CA ALA A 138 6.38 -6.73 -2.50
C ALA A 138 6.46 -5.53 -1.56
N LEU A 139 6.85 -5.74 -0.30
CA LEU A 139 7.06 -4.69 0.68
C LEU A 139 8.12 -3.69 0.21
N GLN A 140 9.26 -4.18 -0.29
CA GLN A 140 10.33 -3.34 -0.80
C GLN A 140 9.84 -2.47 -1.97
N GLY A 141 9.17 -3.05 -2.96
CA GLY A 141 8.61 -2.30 -4.09
C GLY A 141 7.58 -1.24 -3.67
N ILE A 142 6.78 -1.51 -2.63
CA ILE A 142 5.86 -0.52 -2.05
C ILE A 142 6.66 0.61 -1.40
N VAL A 143 7.64 0.31 -0.54
CA VAL A 143 8.42 1.35 0.15
C VAL A 143 9.22 2.19 -0.84
N GLU A 144 9.84 1.57 -1.83
CA GLU A 144 10.48 2.26 -2.96
C GLU A 144 9.52 3.28 -3.61
N HIS A 145 8.27 2.89 -3.89
CA HIS A 145 7.26 3.78 -4.45
C HIS A 145 6.93 4.95 -3.50
N GLU A 146 6.71 4.64 -2.22
CA GLU A 146 6.38 5.63 -1.19
C GLU A 146 7.53 6.59 -0.92
N LEU A 147 8.78 6.17 -1.12
CA LEU A 147 9.97 7.02 -1.03
C LEU A 147 10.04 8.04 -2.16
N VAL A 148 9.68 7.67 -3.39
CA VAL A 148 9.58 8.65 -4.49
C VAL A 148 8.50 9.69 -4.17
N HIS A 149 7.39 9.28 -3.54
CA HIS A 149 6.39 10.23 -3.04
C HIS A 149 6.97 11.19 -2.00
N LEU A 150 7.74 10.68 -1.04
CA LEU A 150 8.38 11.48 0.00
C LEU A 150 9.36 12.50 -0.60
N VAL A 151 10.22 12.06 -1.52
CA VAL A 151 11.17 12.92 -2.25
C VAL A 151 10.43 14.03 -2.99
N GLU A 152 9.34 13.70 -3.69
CA GLU A 152 8.57 14.72 -4.41
C GLU A 152 7.94 15.76 -3.47
N MET A 153 7.46 15.33 -2.30
CA MET A 153 6.89 16.24 -1.30
C MET A 153 7.96 17.16 -0.67
N TRP A 154 9.19 16.69 -0.50
CA TRP A 154 10.29 17.51 0.01
C TRP A 154 10.82 18.51 -1.02
N LEU A 155 10.97 18.10 -2.28
CA LEU A 155 11.58 18.94 -3.31
C LEU A 155 10.59 19.87 -4.03
N TRP A 156 9.33 19.45 -4.17
CA TRP A 156 8.31 20.18 -4.96
C TRP A 156 6.94 20.30 -4.28
N GLU A 157 6.86 19.99 -2.98
CA GLU A 157 5.66 20.07 -2.11
C GLU A 157 4.45 19.18 -2.47
N ARG A 158 4.32 18.80 -3.74
CA ARG A 158 3.24 17.99 -4.28
C ARG A 158 3.81 16.79 -4.98
N SER A 159 3.12 15.67 -4.84
CA SER A 159 3.51 14.42 -5.45
C SER A 159 2.35 13.74 -6.17
N SER A 160 2.64 13.06 -7.27
CA SER A 160 1.65 12.27 -8.00
C SER A 160 2.33 11.22 -8.87
N CYS A 161 2.06 9.94 -8.60
CA CYS A 161 2.65 8.82 -9.32
C CYS A 161 2.14 8.65 -10.76
N ALA A 162 1.07 9.35 -11.13
CA ALA A 162 0.58 9.45 -12.50
C ALA A 162 1.34 10.48 -13.35
N LYS A 163 2.23 11.29 -12.75
CA LYS A 163 2.91 12.38 -13.46
C LYS A 163 4.30 11.97 -13.98
N PRO A 164 4.77 12.57 -15.09
CA PRO A 164 6.05 12.20 -15.71
C PRO A 164 7.26 12.32 -14.79
N ARG A 165 7.31 13.31 -13.89
CA ARG A 165 8.44 13.50 -12.96
C ARG A 165 8.60 12.31 -12.03
N PHE A 166 7.54 11.91 -11.33
CA PHE A 166 7.54 10.73 -10.48
C PHE A 166 7.98 9.49 -11.26
N GLN A 167 7.34 9.23 -12.40
CA GLN A 167 7.64 8.04 -13.21
C GLN A 167 9.06 8.06 -13.78
N GLY A 168 9.60 9.24 -14.08
CA GLY A 168 10.98 9.41 -14.51
C GLY A 168 11.97 9.05 -13.41
N ILE A 169 11.76 9.58 -12.20
CA ILE A 169 12.59 9.27 -11.01
C ILE A 169 12.52 7.77 -10.71
N ALA A 170 11.31 7.22 -10.59
CA ALA A 170 11.07 5.82 -10.27
C ALA A 170 11.68 4.87 -11.31
N ARG A 171 11.62 5.21 -12.60
CA ARG A 171 12.23 4.41 -13.66
C ARG A 171 13.76 4.46 -13.64
N ARG A 172 14.35 5.65 -13.53
CA ARG A 172 15.81 5.81 -13.63
C ARG A 172 16.56 5.30 -12.39
N LEU A 173 15.99 5.49 -11.21
CA LEU A 173 16.62 5.07 -9.96
C LEU A 173 16.24 3.66 -9.55
N LEU A 174 15.00 3.25 -9.81
CA LEU A 174 14.42 2.03 -9.25
C LEU A 174 13.94 1.08 -10.35
N GLY A 175 13.97 1.43 -11.63
CA GLY A 175 13.53 0.53 -12.70
C GLY A 175 12.04 0.22 -12.69
N HIS A 176 11.20 1.05 -12.06
CA HIS A 176 9.75 0.85 -12.05
C HIS A 176 9.17 0.98 -13.48
N THR A 177 8.26 0.07 -13.84
CA THR A 177 7.60 0.04 -15.15
C THR A 177 6.10 0.33 -15.07
N ASP A 178 5.52 0.31 -13.87
CA ASP A 178 4.16 0.74 -13.54
C ASP A 178 4.18 1.56 -12.24
N HIS A 179 3.12 2.31 -11.96
CA HIS A 179 2.96 3.10 -10.73
C HIS A 179 1.91 2.52 -9.78
N ARG A 180 1.39 1.32 -10.08
CA ARG A 180 0.31 0.68 -9.34
C ARG A 180 0.86 -0.43 -8.43
N HIS A 181 0.24 -0.59 -7.27
CA HIS A 181 0.41 -1.76 -6.40
C HIS A 181 -0.59 -2.83 -6.84
N ARG A 182 -0.21 -3.79 -7.71
CA ARG A 182 -1.11 -4.87 -8.15
C ARG A 182 -1.14 -6.00 -7.12
N LEU A 183 -1.44 -5.66 -5.87
CA LEU A 183 -1.73 -6.61 -4.80
C LEU A 183 -3.15 -7.17 -4.94
N VAL A 184 -3.40 -8.38 -4.45
CA VAL A 184 -4.73 -8.97 -4.46
C VAL A 184 -5.57 -8.30 -3.38
N THR A 185 -6.63 -7.62 -3.79
CA THR A 185 -7.52 -6.94 -2.84
C THR A 185 -8.57 -7.90 -2.28
N PRO A 186 -9.14 -7.65 -1.08
CA PRO A 186 -10.26 -8.45 -0.57
C PRO A 186 -11.44 -8.50 -1.53
N ARG A 187 -11.65 -7.45 -2.34
CA ARG A 187 -12.66 -7.41 -3.40
C ARG A 187 -12.35 -8.40 -4.53
N GLU A 188 -11.11 -8.41 -5.03
CA GLU A 188 -10.66 -9.35 -6.06
C GLU A 188 -10.79 -10.79 -5.57
N ARG A 189 -10.33 -11.06 -4.34
CA ARG A 189 -10.46 -12.36 -3.68
C ARG A 189 -11.92 -12.80 -3.58
N ALA A 190 -12.82 -11.93 -3.09
CA ALA A 190 -14.24 -12.24 -2.98
C ALA A 190 -14.87 -12.56 -4.34
N THR A 191 -14.52 -11.83 -5.39
CA THR A 191 -15.00 -12.12 -6.74
C THR A 191 -14.51 -13.48 -7.23
N GLN A 192 -13.22 -13.77 -7.10
CA GLN A 192 -12.62 -14.97 -7.68
C GLN A 192 -12.91 -16.25 -6.88
N GLN A 193 -12.90 -16.17 -5.55
CA GLN A 193 -13.04 -17.34 -4.69
C GLN A 193 -14.48 -17.60 -4.25
N LEU A 194 -15.30 -16.55 -4.11
CA LEU A 194 -16.66 -16.65 -3.59
C LEU A 194 -17.74 -16.26 -4.62
N GLY A 195 -17.34 -15.81 -5.82
CA GLY A 195 -18.28 -15.32 -6.83
C GLY A 195 -19.07 -14.08 -6.38
N LEU A 196 -18.52 -13.30 -5.45
CA LEU A 196 -19.15 -12.12 -4.85
C LEU A 196 -18.62 -10.82 -5.45
N ALA A 197 -19.51 -9.97 -5.96
CA ALA A 197 -19.16 -8.67 -6.53
C ALA A 197 -19.98 -7.52 -5.91
N VAL A 198 -19.40 -6.32 -5.88
CA VAL A 198 -20.15 -5.09 -5.57
C VAL A 198 -21.23 -4.89 -6.63
N GLY A 199 -22.45 -4.59 -6.19
CA GLY A 199 -23.66 -4.48 -7.02
C GLY A 199 -24.47 -5.78 -7.10
N GLN A 200 -23.94 -6.91 -6.65
CA GLN A 200 -24.64 -8.19 -6.69
C GLN A 200 -25.72 -8.29 -5.60
N ARG A 201 -26.82 -8.96 -5.93
CA ARG A 201 -27.85 -9.34 -4.94
C ARG A 201 -27.38 -10.56 -4.15
N VAL A 202 -27.51 -10.47 -2.84
CA VAL A 202 -27.10 -11.51 -1.90
C VAL A 202 -28.14 -11.70 -0.81
N ALA A 203 -28.18 -12.91 -0.27
CA ALA A 203 -28.99 -13.28 0.87
C ALA A 203 -28.10 -13.68 2.06
N PHE A 204 -28.57 -13.41 3.26
CA PHE A 204 -27.92 -13.78 4.52
C PHE A 204 -28.92 -13.78 5.66
N ASP A 205 -28.59 -14.47 6.75
CA ASP A 205 -29.41 -14.47 7.96
C ASP A 205 -28.86 -13.49 9.01
N PHE A 206 -29.74 -12.69 9.61
CA PHE A 206 -29.39 -11.74 10.66
C PHE A 206 -30.49 -11.70 11.72
N GLU A 207 -30.12 -11.92 12.99
CA GLU A 207 -31.07 -11.99 14.11
C GLU A 207 -32.26 -12.94 13.84
N GLY A 208 -31.98 -14.11 13.26
CA GLY A 208 -32.99 -15.12 12.93
C GLY A 208 -33.91 -14.76 11.74
N LYS A 209 -33.64 -13.65 11.04
CA LYS A 209 -34.41 -13.22 9.87
C LYS A 209 -33.57 -13.36 8.61
N HIS A 210 -34.18 -13.92 7.58
CA HIS A 210 -33.61 -13.97 6.25
C HIS A 210 -33.67 -12.57 5.60
N GLN A 211 -32.51 -12.06 5.20
CA GLN A 211 -32.37 -10.75 4.57
C GLN A 211 -31.89 -10.91 3.14
N VAL A 212 -32.39 -10.05 2.25
CA VAL A 212 -31.92 -9.95 0.86
C VAL A 212 -31.58 -8.50 0.57
N GLY A 213 -30.38 -8.28 0.02
CA GLY A 213 -29.91 -6.94 -0.27
C GLY A 213 -28.86 -6.93 -1.38
N VAL A 214 -28.27 -5.75 -1.60
CA VAL A 214 -27.24 -5.52 -2.62
C VAL A 214 -25.91 -5.24 -1.94
N VAL A 215 -24.84 -5.89 -2.42
CA VAL A 215 -23.48 -5.64 -1.95
C VAL A 215 -23.04 -4.23 -2.36
N ASN A 216 -22.83 -3.34 -1.39
CA ASN A 216 -22.39 -1.97 -1.65
C ASN A 216 -20.87 -1.81 -1.56
N ARG A 217 -20.21 -2.58 -0.70
CA ARG A 217 -18.75 -2.53 -0.52
C ARG A 217 -18.23 -3.88 -0.06
N ILE A 218 -17.05 -4.27 -0.54
CA ILE A 218 -16.33 -5.45 -0.07
C ILE A 218 -15.00 -5.00 0.55
N THR A 219 -14.79 -5.41 1.80
CA THR A 219 -13.50 -5.36 2.49
C THR A 219 -13.25 -6.76 3.09
N ARG A 220 -12.84 -6.88 4.35
CA ARG A 220 -12.88 -8.17 5.08
C ARG A 220 -14.32 -8.66 5.35
N ARG A 221 -15.28 -7.75 5.30
CA ARG A 221 -16.72 -8.00 5.36
C ARG A 221 -17.40 -7.27 4.19
N ALA A 222 -18.57 -7.75 3.78
CA ALA A 222 -19.42 -6.99 2.87
C ALA A 222 -20.28 -6.00 3.65
N THR A 223 -20.42 -4.80 3.11
CA THR A 223 -21.55 -3.92 3.46
C THR A 223 -22.69 -4.24 2.51
N VAL A 224 -23.78 -4.79 3.04
CA VAL A 224 -24.99 -5.10 2.27
C VAL A 224 -26.07 -4.07 2.58
N LEU A 225 -26.69 -3.53 1.53
CA LEU A 225 -27.82 -2.61 1.61
C LEU A 225 -29.12 -3.36 1.43
N VAL A 226 -29.96 -3.36 2.45
CA VAL A 226 -31.30 -3.97 2.41
C VAL A 226 -32.33 -2.84 2.35
N GLU A 227 -33.16 -2.83 1.32
CA GLU A 227 -34.17 -1.78 1.11
C GLU A 227 -35.15 -1.76 2.28
N SER A 228 -35.35 -0.59 2.88
CA SER A 228 -36.23 -0.44 4.03
C SER A 228 -36.66 1.01 4.20
N ARG A 229 -37.96 1.22 4.45
CA ARG A 229 -38.52 2.55 4.75
C ARG A 229 -37.92 3.20 5.99
N ARG A 230 -37.30 2.42 6.89
CA ARG A 230 -36.61 2.95 8.09
C ARG A 230 -35.12 3.24 7.84
N GLY A 231 -34.61 2.94 6.65
CA GLY A 231 -33.22 3.09 6.28
C GLY A 231 -32.76 4.53 6.05
N GLN A 232 -31.46 4.71 5.79
CA GLN A 232 -30.92 6.00 5.36
C GLN A 232 -31.21 6.22 3.87
N PRO A 233 -31.54 7.46 3.43
CA PRO A 233 -31.71 7.78 2.02
C PRO A 233 -30.38 7.67 1.27
N TYR A 234 -30.45 7.25 0.02
CA TYR A 234 -29.32 7.08 -0.89
C TYR A 234 -29.54 7.86 -2.18
N SER A 235 -28.48 8.01 -2.98
CA SER A 235 -28.48 8.80 -4.23
C SER A 235 -29.39 8.24 -5.33
N ASP A 236 -29.85 6.99 -5.20
CA ASP A 236 -30.81 6.34 -6.08
C ASP A 236 -32.28 6.64 -5.70
N GLY A 237 -32.50 7.49 -4.69
CA GLY A 237 -33.82 7.86 -4.19
C GLY A 237 -34.44 6.83 -3.24
N LYS A 238 -33.78 5.70 -2.99
CA LYS A 238 -34.26 4.64 -2.09
C LYS A 238 -33.68 4.79 -0.68
N ARG A 239 -34.20 4.00 0.25
CA ARG A 239 -33.76 3.96 1.66
C ARG A 239 -33.26 2.57 2.01
N TYR A 240 -32.12 2.50 2.69
CA TYR A 240 -31.46 1.23 3.01
C TYR A 240 -31.02 1.12 4.46
N LEU A 241 -31.17 -0.06 5.03
CA LEU A 241 -30.45 -0.49 6.23
C LEU A 241 -29.09 -1.07 5.81
N LYS A 242 -28.05 -0.76 6.59
CA LYS A 242 -26.68 -1.23 6.34
C LYS A 242 -26.37 -2.41 7.24
N PHE A 243 -25.92 -3.51 6.65
CA PHE A 243 -25.46 -4.68 7.36
C PHE A 243 -23.98 -4.93 7.05
N TYR A 244 -23.21 -5.32 8.06
CA TYR A 244 -21.81 -5.72 7.91
C TYR A 244 -21.71 -7.23 8.08
N VAL A 245 -21.60 -7.95 6.97
CA VAL A 245 -21.77 -9.41 6.93
C VAL A 245 -20.44 -10.07 6.56
N PRO A 246 -20.00 -11.13 7.28
CA PRO A 246 -18.89 -11.99 6.83
C PRO A 246 -19.13 -12.48 5.39
N LEU A 247 -18.08 -12.57 4.58
CA LEU A 247 -18.23 -12.90 3.15
C LEU A 247 -18.76 -14.33 2.97
N GLU A 248 -18.37 -15.23 3.87
CA GLU A 248 -18.72 -16.65 3.88
C GLU A 248 -20.19 -16.89 4.26
N ALA A 249 -20.83 -15.90 4.90
CA ALA A 249 -22.25 -15.97 5.27
C ALA A 249 -23.18 -15.48 4.16
N LEU A 250 -22.63 -14.95 3.06
CA LEU A 250 -23.40 -14.44 1.93
C LEU A 250 -23.65 -15.54 0.91
N LYS A 251 -24.87 -15.57 0.37
CA LYS A 251 -25.25 -16.43 -0.74
C LYS A 251 -25.70 -15.55 -1.91
N ALA A 252 -25.19 -15.81 -3.11
CA ALA A 252 -25.69 -15.18 -4.31
C ALA A 252 -27.17 -15.55 -4.53
N VAL A 253 -27.95 -14.60 -5.05
CA VAL A 253 -29.38 -14.76 -5.39
C VAL A 253 -29.58 -14.57 -6.88
#